data_AF-A0A2K1JMT3-F1
#
_entry.id   AF-A0A2K1JMT3-F1
#
_cell.length_a   1.000
_cell.length_b   1.000
_cell.length_c   1.000
_cell.angle_alpha   90.00
_cell.angle_beta   90.00
_cell.angle_gamma   90.00
#
_symmetry.space_group_name_H-M   'P 1'
#
loop_
_entity.id
_entity.type
_entity.pdbx_description
1 polymer ?
#
loop_
_entity_poly.entity_id
_entity_poly.type
_entity_poly.pdbx_seq_one_letter_code
_entity_poly.pdbx_strand_id
1 'polypeptide(L)'
;MSRSSSTMKKHDKISSIQDIFGDTLKRSKVYIRTFKVLLNKNNLVNRNQCTHLCKKIEHVAKAFDHLMTCTNGALEFGLLLNEFFFILNKSYFLVESCGKSNWCEEAIFQLNNKETFRELLLDLNYWCDIVSEMLLKYYPNKFEDITFATFDVATYDEVQGDVQFLHERLIEASEEEDFEYCGLAKHLLQRLEDLLCIEDEKWDDFKPSSNIKTIEILKCITGRSYGTIYESKWLGVLCAIKKMDVALNKFFKREVTILANLCHPNFALYITLQ
;
A
#
# COMPACT_ATOMS: atom_id res chain seq x y z
N MET A 1 29.21 -10.18 -20.48
CA MET A 1 28.42 -9.06 -21.05
C MET A 1 27.45 -8.57 -19.99
N SER A 2 27.40 -7.25 -19.87
CA SER A 2 26.89 -6.41 -18.79
C SER A 2 25.42 -6.63 -18.40
N ARG A 3 25.19 -6.95 -17.13
CA ARG A 3 23.91 -6.72 -16.43
C ARG A 3 24.07 -5.45 -15.60
N SER A 4 23.37 -4.39 -16.00
CA SER A 4 23.30 -3.10 -15.30
C SER A 4 22.55 -3.26 -13.97
N SER A 5 23.31 -3.49 -12.91
CA SER A 5 22.92 -3.23 -11.53
C SER A 5 23.55 -1.91 -11.12
N SER A 6 22.85 -0.80 -11.33
CA SER A 6 23.16 0.50 -10.77
C SER A 6 21.81 1.15 -10.48
N THR A 7 21.42 1.32 -9.23
CA THR A 7 22.04 2.25 -8.28
C THR A 7 21.71 1.87 -6.84
N MET A 8 22.48 2.43 -5.90
CA MET A 8 22.41 2.23 -4.44
C MET A 8 23.13 1.00 -3.91
N LYS A 9 24.47 1.03 -4.00
CA LYS A 9 25.32 0.66 -2.86
C LYS A 9 26.74 1.21 -3.04
N LYS A 10 27.05 2.25 -2.27
CA LYS A 10 28.30 2.43 -1.52
C LYS A 10 28.35 3.85 -0.96
N HIS A 11 28.11 3.99 0.33
CA HIS A 11 28.75 5.00 1.16
C HIS A 11 28.86 4.48 2.59
N ASP A 12 29.94 3.74 2.86
CA ASP A 12 30.50 3.62 4.20
C ASP A 12 31.53 4.74 4.37
N LYS A 13 31.11 5.79 5.05
CA LYS A 13 31.92 6.71 5.84
C LYS A 13 30.97 7.18 6.93
N ILE A 14 31.35 7.04 8.20
CA ILE A 14 30.54 7.54 9.31
C ILE A 14 30.40 9.05 9.11
N SER A 15 29.29 9.43 8.49
CA SER A 15 28.85 10.80 8.34
C SER A 15 28.57 11.34 9.74
N SER A 16 28.91 12.59 10.01
CA SER A 16 28.51 13.19 11.27
C SER A 16 26.98 13.09 11.42
N ILE A 17 26.46 13.03 12.64
CA ILE A 17 25.00 12.93 12.87
C ILE A 17 24.25 14.07 12.14
N GLN A 18 24.88 15.25 12.02
CA GLN A 18 24.37 16.38 11.22
C GLN A 18 24.25 16.07 9.73
N ASP A 19 25.21 15.33 9.16
CA ASP A 19 25.15 14.93 7.75
C ASP A 19 24.05 13.89 7.50
N ILE A 20 23.82 12.96 8.46
CA ILE A 20 22.76 11.95 8.36
C ILE A 20 21.38 12.62 8.33
N PHE A 21 21.10 13.53 9.27
CA PHE A 21 19.80 14.20 9.33
C PHE A 21 19.62 15.26 8.22
N GLY A 22 20.71 15.94 7.83
CA GLY A 22 20.71 16.82 6.66
C GLY A 22 20.43 16.08 5.35
N ASP A 23 20.88 14.84 5.25
CA ASP A 23 20.58 13.94 4.13
C ASP A 23 19.11 13.46 4.18
N THR A 24 18.58 13.11 5.36
CA THR A 24 17.16 12.72 5.52
C THR A 24 16.20 13.81 5.01
N LEU A 25 16.41 15.08 5.38
CA LEU A 25 15.54 16.17 4.92
C LEU A 25 15.58 16.34 3.40
N LYS A 26 16.77 16.27 2.80
CA LYS A 26 16.93 16.34 1.33
C LYS A 26 16.21 15.19 0.65
N ARG A 27 16.35 13.96 1.18
CA ARG A 27 15.66 12.78 0.67
C ARG A 27 14.14 12.92 0.79
N SER A 28 13.61 13.42 1.91
CA SER A 28 12.17 13.70 2.08
C SER A 28 11.63 14.64 0.99
N LYS A 29 12.38 15.69 0.64
CA LYS A 29 12.03 16.61 -0.45
C LYS A 29 12.02 15.94 -1.83
N VAL A 30 12.90 14.96 -2.05
CA VAL A 30 12.89 14.15 -3.27
C VAL A 30 11.59 13.34 -3.34
N TYR A 31 11.21 12.63 -2.28
CA TYR A 31 9.96 11.86 -2.24
C TYR A 31 8.73 12.74 -2.55
N ILE A 32 8.62 13.92 -1.93
CA ILE A 32 7.52 14.86 -2.17
C ILE A 32 7.42 15.26 -3.65
N ARG A 33 8.55 15.52 -4.30
CA ARG A 33 8.59 15.81 -5.74
C ARG A 33 8.18 14.60 -6.58
N THR A 34 8.63 13.41 -6.19
CA THR A 34 8.30 12.17 -6.90
C THR A 34 6.81 11.83 -6.83
N PHE A 35 6.14 12.10 -5.70
CA PHE A 35 4.68 11.93 -5.61
C PHE A 35 3.93 12.69 -6.69
N LYS A 36 4.30 13.94 -6.97
CA LYS A 36 3.68 14.74 -8.05
C LYS A 36 3.83 14.09 -9.41
N VAL A 37 4.99 13.47 -9.68
CA VAL A 37 5.24 12.75 -10.92
C VAL A 37 4.38 11.49 -11.00
N LEU A 38 4.26 10.74 -9.91
CA LEU A 38 3.45 9.52 -9.84
C LEU A 38 1.95 9.82 -10.04
N LEU A 39 1.43 10.90 -9.44
CA LEU A 39 0.02 11.31 -9.58
C LEU A 39 -0.37 11.69 -11.01
N ASN A 40 0.60 12.07 -11.84
CA ASN A 40 0.39 12.41 -13.25
C ASN A 40 0.34 11.19 -14.18
N LYS A 41 0.57 9.98 -13.67
CA LYS A 41 0.45 8.77 -14.50
C LYS A 41 -0.98 8.59 -14.98
N ASN A 42 -1.14 8.29 -16.27
CA ASN A 42 -2.41 7.85 -16.82
C ASN A 42 -2.74 6.47 -16.20
N ASN A 43 -4.01 6.26 -15.86
CA ASN A 43 -4.50 4.98 -15.32
C ASN A 43 -3.96 4.61 -13.92
N LEU A 44 -3.72 5.61 -13.07
CA LEU A 44 -3.43 5.40 -11.65
C LEU A 44 -4.66 4.80 -10.93
N VAL A 45 -4.54 3.60 -10.37
CA VAL A 45 -5.58 3.01 -9.51
C VAL A 45 -5.59 3.75 -8.16
N ASN A 46 -6.73 3.84 -7.48
CA ASN A 46 -6.85 4.57 -6.22
C ASN A 46 -6.37 6.04 -6.31
N ARG A 47 -6.69 6.72 -7.43
CA ARG A 47 -6.20 8.08 -7.71
C ARG A 47 -6.66 9.07 -6.65
N ASN A 48 -7.91 8.97 -6.20
CA ASN A 48 -8.46 9.90 -5.22
C ASN A 48 -7.75 9.74 -3.88
N GLN A 49 -7.63 8.50 -3.39
CA GLN A 49 -6.89 8.20 -2.15
C GLN A 49 -5.40 8.57 -2.24
N CYS A 50 -4.73 8.29 -3.37
CA CYS A 50 -3.34 8.72 -3.60
C CYS A 50 -3.21 10.24 -3.54
N THR A 51 -4.14 10.96 -4.18
CA THR A 51 -4.14 12.43 -4.21
C THR A 51 -4.38 13.00 -2.82
N HIS A 52 -5.33 12.43 -2.07
CA HIS A 52 -5.61 12.81 -0.70
C HIS A 52 -4.37 12.62 0.18
N LEU A 53 -3.79 11.42 0.18
CA LEU A 53 -2.58 11.10 0.95
C LEU A 53 -1.43 12.07 0.61
N CYS A 54 -1.17 12.31 -0.67
CA CYS A 54 -0.09 13.22 -1.09
C CYS A 54 -0.32 14.66 -0.62
N LYS A 55 -1.57 15.17 -0.65
CA LYS A 55 -1.92 16.50 -0.12
C LYS A 55 -1.61 16.58 1.38
N LYS A 56 -1.92 15.54 2.15
CA LYS A 56 -1.64 15.49 3.60
C LYS A 56 -0.15 15.39 3.88
N ILE A 57 0.60 14.60 3.09
CA ILE A 57 2.06 14.54 3.15
C ILE A 57 2.68 15.93 2.91
N GLU A 58 2.24 16.66 1.89
CA GLU A 58 2.72 18.02 1.62
C GLU A 58 2.45 18.97 2.77
N HIS A 59 1.30 18.80 3.44
CA HIS A 59 0.95 19.58 4.61
C HIS A 59 1.90 19.32 5.78
N VAL A 60 2.10 18.05 6.17
CA VAL A 60 3.03 17.66 7.23
C VAL A 60 4.45 18.11 6.90
N ALA A 61 4.88 17.96 5.64
CA ALA A 61 6.21 18.38 5.21
C ALA A 61 6.46 19.87 5.42
N LYS A 62 5.45 20.73 5.23
CA LYS A 62 5.56 22.18 5.51
C LYS A 62 5.74 22.45 7.00
N ALA A 63 5.03 21.74 7.86
CA ALA A 63 5.19 21.86 9.31
C ALA A 63 6.61 21.45 9.75
N PHE A 64 7.14 20.35 9.20
CA PHE A 64 8.53 19.95 9.40
C PHE A 64 9.52 20.99 8.85
N ASP A 65 9.32 21.49 7.63
CA ASP A 65 10.19 22.55 7.08
C ASP A 65 10.23 23.78 7.99
N HIS A 66 9.10 24.16 8.59
CA HIS A 66 9.03 25.28 9.54
C HIS A 66 9.70 24.98 10.88
N LEU A 67 9.49 23.80 11.45
CA LEU A 67 10.21 23.36 12.65
C LEU A 67 11.72 23.41 12.44
N MET A 68 12.18 23.01 11.26
CA MET A 68 13.59 22.98 10.90
C MET A 68 14.18 24.37 10.64
N THR A 69 13.39 25.35 10.19
CA THR A 69 13.86 26.75 10.05
C THR A 69 13.83 27.53 11.36
N CYS A 70 12.98 27.12 12.31
CA CYS A 70 12.90 27.74 13.63
C CYS A 70 14.03 27.33 14.58
N THR A 71 14.74 26.24 14.28
CA THR A 71 15.71 25.58 15.15
C THR A 71 17.12 25.68 14.58
N ASN A 72 18.15 25.72 15.43
CA ASN A 72 19.56 25.73 15.02
C ASN A 72 20.08 24.34 14.58
N GLY A 73 19.22 23.50 13.99
CA GLY A 73 19.65 22.36 13.20
C GLY A 73 18.86 21.07 13.41
N ALA A 74 19.00 20.21 12.40
CA ALA A 74 18.44 18.88 12.27
C ALA A 74 18.77 17.87 13.38
N LEU A 75 19.58 18.25 14.37
CA LEU A 75 19.98 17.40 15.47
C LEU A 75 18.89 17.27 16.55
N GLU A 76 18.22 18.37 16.90
CA GLU A 76 17.26 18.39 18.01
C GLU A 76 16.00 17.58 17.69
N PHE A 77 15.57 17.60 16.43
CA PHE A 77 14.38 16.91 15.94
C PHE A 77 14.71 15.80 14.92
N GLY A 78 15.96 15.34 14.88
CA GLY A 78 16.42 14.35 13.91
C GLY A 78 15.66 13.02 13.98
N LEU A 79 15.28 12.59 15.18
CA LEU A 79 14.45 11.39 15.37
C LEU A 79 13.06 11.55 14.75
N LEU A 80 12.40 12.69 14.97
CA LEU A 80 11.11 13.00 14.36
C LEU A 80 11.18 13.03 12.84
N LEU A 81 12.26 13.60 12.30
CA LEU A 81 12.49 13.65 10.86
C LEU A 81 12.69 12.25 10.26
N ASN A 82 13.35 11.34 10.99
CA ASN A 82 13.50 9.94 10.56
C ASN A 82 12.17 9.18 10.57
N GLU A 83 11.33 9.39 11.57
CA GLU A 83 9.99 8.78 11.62
C GLU A 83 9.09 9.30 10.48
N PHE A 84 9.11 10.61 10.23
CA PHE A 84 8.43 11.18 9.07
C PHE A 84 8.97 10.59 7.75
N PHE A 85 10.29 10.44 7.63
CA PHE A 85 10.91 9.82 6.46
C PHE A 85 10.49 8.35 6.27
N PHE A 86 10.31 7.60 7.36
CA PHE A 86 9.81 6.23 7.31
C PHE A 86 8.38 6.18 6.72
N ILE A 87 7.50 7.10 7.13
CA ILE A 87 6.14 7.22 6.59
C ILE A 87 6.14 7.65 5.13
N LEU A 88 7.01 8.59 4.74
CA LEU A 88 7.19 8.96 3.34
C LEU A 88 7.59 7.75 2.49
N ASN A 89 8.47 6.90 3.01
CA ASN A 89 8.93 5.71 2.30
C ASN A 89 7.79 4.68 2.12
N LYS A 90 7.02 4.40 3.18
CA LYS A 90 5.82 3.56 3.09
C LYS A 90 4.81 4.13 2.07
N SER A 91 4.52 5.42 2.19
CA SER A 91 3.59 6.12 1.29
C SER A 91 4.05 6.08 -0.16
N TYR A 92 5.35 6.18 -0.39
CA TYR A 92 5.94 6.07 -1.73
C TYR A 92 5.66 4.72 -2.36
N PHE A 93 5.96 3.63 -1.66
CA PHE A 93 5.71 2.30 -2.19
C PHE A 93 4.22 2.07 -2.47
N LEU A 94 3.34 2.58 -1.62
CA LEU A 94 1.90 2.52 -1.85
C LEU A 94 1.50 3.26 -3.13
N VAL A 95 1.84 4.55 -3.27
CA VAL A 95 1.49 5.35 -4.45
C VAL A 95 2.18 4.84 -5.72
N GLU A 96 3.41 4.34 -5.62
CA GLU A 96 4.12 3.72 -6.74
C GLU A 96 3.39 2.46 -7.23
N SER A 97 2.93 1.60 -6.32
CA SER A 97 2.18 0.38 -6.65
C SER A 97 0.90 0.66 -7.43
N CYS A 98 0.19 1.74 -7.08
CA CYS A 98 -1.01 2.20 -7.76
C CYS A 98 -0.80 2.58 -9.24
N GLY A 99 0.44 2.90 -9.61
CA GLY A 99 0.82 3.38 -10.94
C GLY A 99 1.76 2.44 -11.70
N LYS A 100 1.83 1.15 -11.33
CA LYS A 100 2.61 0.16 -12.09
C LYS A 100 1.88 -0.27 -13.36
N SER A 101 2.66 -0.72 -14.35
CA SER A 101 2.14 -1.21 -15.62
C SER A 101 1.40 -2.54 -15.50
N ASN A 102 1.84 -3.43 -14.59
CA ASN A 102 1.15 -4.69 -14.22
C ASN A 102 -0.02 -4.44 -13.25
N TRP A 103 -0.84 -3.43 -13.56
CA TRP A 103 -1.89 -2.93 -12.68
C TRP A 103 -2.90 -4.00 -12.25
N CYS A 104 -3.15 -5.02 -13.08
CA CYS A 104 -4.12 -6.07 -12.78
C CYS A 104 -3.63 -6.96 -11.63
N GLU A 105 -2.33 -7.25 -11.58
CA GLU A 105 -1.72 -7.93 -10.43
C GLU A 105 -1.76 -7.04 -9.18
N GLU A 106 -1.43 -5.76 -9.34
CA GLU A 106 -1.45 -4.82 -8.22
C GLU A 106 -2.87 -4.60 -7.68
N ALA A 107 -3.90 -4.71 -8.53
CA ALA A 107 -5.30 -4.59 -8.16
C ALA A 107 -5.71 -5.61 -7.08
N ILE A 108 -5.08 -6.78 -7.03
CA ILE A 108 -5.24 -7.78 -5.96
C ILE A 108 -4.99 -7.14 -4.58
N PHE A 109 -3.91 -6.37 -4.47
CA PHE A 109 -3.55 -5.67 -3.25
C PHE A 109 -4.40 -4.41 -3.08
N GLN A 110 -4.66 -3.68 -4.17
CA GLN A 110 -5.42 -2.42 -4.12
C GLN A 110 -6.87 -2.58 -3.65
N LEU A 111 -7.54 -3.69 -3.96
CA LEU A 111 -8.89 -4.00 -3.46
C LEU A 111 -8.96 -3.98 -1.92
N ASN A 112 -7.84 -4.30 -1.27
CA ASN A 112 -7.74 -4.46 0.18
C ASN A 112 -6.96 -3.32 0.87
N ASN A 113 -6.45 -2.34 0.11
CA ASN A 113 -5.55 -1.31 0.61
C ASN A 113 -6.24 -0.07 1.20
N LYS A 114 -7.57 -0.04 1.28
CA LYS A 114 -8.31 1.09 1.90
C LYS A 114 -7.81 1.36 3.33
N GLU A 115 -7.56 0.29 4.09
CA GLU A 115 -7.02 0.40 5.44
C GLU A 115 -5.55 0.88 5.47
N THR A 116 -4.76 0.59 4.43
CA THR A 116 -3.37 1.10 4.30
C THR A 116 -3.36 2.62 4.17
N PHE A 117 -4.22 3.18 3.32
CA PHE A 117 -4.33 4.62 3.17
C PHE A 117 -4.77 5.26 4.48
N ARG A 118 -5.73 4.63 5.18
CA ARG A 118 -6.20 5.08 6.49
C ARG A 118 -5.10 5.03 7.56
N GLU A 119 -4.34 3.94 7.66
CA GLU A 119 -3.20 3.80 8.58
C GLU A 119 -2.20 4.94 8.35
N LEU A 120 -1.79 5.17 7.10
CA LEU A 120 -0.83 6.23 6.77
C LEU A 120 -1.37 7.64 7.04
N LEU A 121 -2.66 7.89 6.82
CA LEU A 121 -3.29 9.18 7.14
C LEU A 121 -3.32 9.41 8.66
N LEU A 122 -3.61 8.37 9.45
CA LEU A 122 -3.59 8.44 10.91
C LEU A 122 -2.17 8.66 11.45
N ASP A 123 -1.19 7.94 10.90
CA ASP A 123 0.23 8.13 11.22
C ASP A 123 0.64 9.58 10.93
N LEU A 124 0.29 10.11 9.74
CA LEU A 124 0.60 11.50 9.38
C LEU A 124 -0.08 12.51 10.30
N ASN A 125 -1.34 12.28 10.70
CA ASN A 125 -2.03 13.14 11.64
C ASN A 125 -1.31 13.19 12.98
N TYR A 126 -0.99 12.01 13.54
CA TYR A 126 -0.27 11.90 14.80
C TYR A 126 1.04 12.68 14.80
N TRP A 127 1.82 12.58 13.72
CA TRP A 127 3.05 13.37 13.60
C TRP A 127 2.82 14.85 13.38
N CYS A 128 1.75 15.22 12.69
CA CYS A 128 1.37 16.62 12.54
C CYS A 128 1.05 17.24 13.91
N ASP A 129 0.29 16.54 14.74
CA ASP A 129 -0.06 16.97 16.11
C ASP A 129 1.20 17.16 16.95
N ILE A 130 2.13 16.19 16.95
CA ILE A 130 3.39 16.29 17.70
C ILE A 130 4.22 17.50 17.25
N VAL A 131 4.38 17.68 15.94
CA VAL A 131 5.16 18.82 15.40
C VAL A 131 4.49 20.14 15.77
N SER A 132 3.15 20.19 15.73
CA SER A 132 2.37 21.36 16.13
C SER A 132 2.59 21.72 17.60
N GLU A 133 2.49 20.74 18.49
CA GLU A 133 2.73 20.92 19.93
C GLU A 133 4.16 21.40 20.20
N MET A 134 5.15 20.85 19.50
CA MET A 134 6.53 21.29 19.62
C MET A 134 6.72 22.74 19.14
N LEU A 135 6.14 23.10 18.00
CA LEU A 135 6.17 24.47 17.50
C LEU A 135 5.47 25.45 18.46
N LEU A 136 4.32 25.10 19.02
CA LEU A 136 3.62 25.90 20.04
C LEU A 136 4.46 26.11 21.29
N LYS A 137 5.06 25.03 21.80
CA LYS A 137 5.78 25.04 23.07
C LYS A 137 7.10 25.82 22.98
N TYR A 138 7.86 25.63 21.91
CA TYR A 138 9.21 26.18 21.79
C TYR A 138 9.26 27.46 20.94
N TYR A 139 8.27 27.66 20.05
CA TYR A 139 8.25 28.76 19.08
C TYR A 139 6.85 29.41 18.93
N PRO A 140 6.19 29.82 20.02
CA PRO A 140 4.79 30.29 20.00
C PRO A 140 4.57 31.47 19.04
N ASN A 141 5.52 32.40 18.98
CA ASN A 141 5.42 33.60 18.12
C ASN A 141 5.58 33.30 16.62
N LYS A 142 5.97 32.07 16.25
CA LYS A 142 6.11 31.63 14.86
C LYS A 142 5.03 30.62 14.47
N PHE A 143 4.10 30.32 15.38
CA PHE A 143 3.04 29.34 15.17
C PHE A 143 1.84 29.92 14.42
N GLU A 144 1.59 31.24 14.54
CA GLU A 144 0.43 31.93 13.92
C GLU A 144 0.39 31.80 12.39
N ASP A 145 1.51 31.52 11.74
CA ASP A 145 1.62 31.40 10.27
C ASP A 145 1.27 30.00 9.73
N ILE A 146 1.04 28.99 10.58
CA ILE A 146 0.72 27.62 10.14
C ILE A 146 -0.74 27.29 10.45
N THR A 147 -1.59 27.34 9.43
CA THR A 147 -2.94 26.78 9.52
C THR A 147 -2.84 25.27 9.40
N PHE A 148 -2.99 24.53 10.50
CA PHE A 148 -3.03 23.07 10.46
C PHE A 148 -4.30 22.59 9.78
N ALA A 149 -4.16 21.73 8.78
CA ALA A 149 -5.27 21.12 8.09
C ALA A 149 -5.88 20.02 8.98
N THR A 150 -7.21 19.90 8.98
CA THR A 150 -7.87 18.71 9.54
C THR A 150 -7.42 17.47 8.77
N PHE A 151 -6.97 16.42 9.47
CA PHE A 151 -6.69 15.13 8.86
C PHE A 151 -7.97 14.29 8.88
N ASP A 152 -8.84 14.59 7.95
CA ASP A 152 -10.00 13.77 7.70
C ASP A 152 -9.57 12.51 6.94
N VAL A 153 -10.19 11.37 7.26
CA VAL A 153 -10.06 10.15 6.46
C VAL A 153 -10.60 10.44 5.06
N ALA A 154 -10.13 9.72 4.04
CA ALA A 154 -10.69 9.79 2.70
C ALA A 154 -12.22 9.68 2.76
N THR A 155 -12.93 10.55 2.03
CA THR A 155 -14.39 10.56 2.07
C THR A 155 -14.93 9.27 1.43
N TYR A 156 -16.16 8.90 1.81
CA TYR A 156 -16.85 7.79 1.18
C TYR A 156 -16.87 7.96 -0.35
N ASP A 157 -17.19 9.16 -0.82
CA ASP A 157 -17.23 9.49 -2.26
C ASP A 157 -15.86 9.33 -2.96
N GLU A 158 -14.77 9.73 -2.30
CA GLU A 158 -13.40 9.56 -2.84
C GLU A 158 -13.08 8.08 -3.05
N VAL A 159 -13.38 7.25 -2.05
CA VAL A 159 -13.16 5.80 -2.08
C VAL A 159 -14.08 5.14 -3.10
N GLN A 160 -15.35 5.54 -3.16
CA GLN A 160 -16.31 5.00 -4.12
C GLN A 160 -15.90 5.31 -5.56
N GLY A 161 -15.42 6.53 -5.83
CA GLY A 161 -14.91 6.90 -7.16
C GLY A 161 -13.71 6.04 -7.59
N ASP A 162 -12.82 5.71 -6.66
CA ASP A 162 -11.68 4.81 -6.93
C ASP A 162 -12.14 3.36 -7.21
N VAL A 163 -13.16 2.90 -6.48
CA VAL A 163 -13.78 1.58 -6.68
C VAL A 163 -14.45 1.49 -8.05
N GLN A 164 -15.23 2.51 -8.43
CA GLN A 164 -15.90 2.57 -9.73
C GLN A 164 -14.87 2.57 -10.88
N PHE A 165 -13.81 3.38 -10.76
CA PHE A 165 -12.74 3.40 -11.74
C PHE A 165 -12.09 2.02 -11.93
N LEU A 166 -11.83 1.29 -10.83
CA LEU A 166 -11.28 -0.05 -10.90
C LEU A 166 -12.26 -1.04 -11.56
N HIS A 167 -13.55 -0.95 -11.22
CA HIS A 167 -14.61 -1.79 -11.77
C HIS A 167 -14.71 -1.66 -13.30
N GLU A 168 -14.82 -0.43 -13.82
CA GLU A 168 -14.88 -0.16 -15.27
C GLU A 168 -13.65 -0.73 -16.00
N ARG A 169 -12.46 -0.56 -15.41
CA ARG A 169 -11.22 -1.09 -15.96
C ARG A 169 -11.14 -2.61 -15.99
N LEU A 170 -11.69 -3.26 -14.97
CA LEU A 170 -11.75 -4.72 -14.89
C LEU A 170 -12.71 -5.30 -15.92
N ILE A 171 -13.82 -4.61 -16.23
CA ILE A 171 -14.73 -4.98 -17.33
C ILE A 171 -13.96 -5.00 -18.64
N GLU A 172 -13.32 -3.89 -19.01
CA GLU A 172 -12.57 -3.78 -20.27
C GLU A 172 -11.50 -4.89 -20.38
N ALA A 173 -10.72 -5.09 -19.32
CA ALA A 173 -9.67 -6.12 -19.29
C ALA A 173 -10.19 -7.56 -19.28
N SER A 174 -11.45 -7.77 -18.85
CA SER A 174 -12.09 -9.08 -18.86
C SER A 174 -12.62 -9.46 -20.24
N GLU A 175 -12.94 -8.47 -21.08
CA GLU A 175 -13.42 -8.66 -22.46
C GLU A 175 -12.27 -8.81 -23.46
N GLU A 176 -11.08 -8.33 -23.13
CA GLU A 176 -9.88 -8.46 -23.96
C GLU A 176 -9.26 -9.87 -23.88
N GLU A 177 -9.60 -10.76 -24.82
CA GLU A 177 -9.13 -12.15 -24.83
C GLU A 177 -7.60 -12.30 -24.95
N ASP A 178 -6.94 -11.36 -25.62
CA ASP A 178 -5.48 -11.34 -25.81
C ASP A 178 -4.72 -10.78 -24.59
N PHE A 179 -5.44 -10.27 -23.57
CA PHE A 179 -4.82 -9.73 -22.38
C PHE A 179 -4.26 -10.87 -21.50
N GLU A 180 -2.96 -10.83 -21.21
CA GLU A 180 -2.24 -11.85 -20.41
C GLU A 180 -2.93 -12.17 -19.08
N TYR A 181 -3.53 -11.15 -18.44
CA TYR A 181 -4.21 -11.27 -17.15
C TYR A 181 -5.75 -11.27 -17.28
N CYS A 182 -6.32 -11.59 -18.45
CA CYS A 182 -7.78 -11.64 -18.66
C CYS A 182 -8.48 -12.55 -17.62
N GLY A 183 -7.89 -13.72 -17.33
CA GLY A 183 -8.41 -14.63 -16.31
C GLY A 183 -8.39 -14.04 -14.90
N LEU A 184 -7.35 -13.26 -14.56
CA LEU A 184 -7.25 -12.55 -13.30
C LEU A 184 -8.26 -11.40 -13.24
N ALA A 185 -8.42 -10.64 -14.32
CA ALA A 185 -9.39 -9.54 -14.41
C ALA A 185 -10.81 -10.04 -14.16
N LYS A 186 -11.20 -11.15 -14.80
CA LYS A 186 -12.51 -11.82 -14.56
C LYS A 186 -12.69 -12.20 -13.09
N HIS A 187 -11.66 -12.76 -12.47
CA HIS A 187 -11.73 -13.14 -11.05
C HIS A 187 -11.86 -11.93 -10.14
N LEU A 188 -11.08 -10.87 -10.37
CA LEU A 188 -11.12 -9.65 -9.58
C LEU A 188 -12.43 -8.88 -9.75
N LEU A 189 -13.00 -8.88 -10.95
CA LEU A 189 -14.32 -8.29 -11.23
C LEU A 189 -15.39 -8.98 -10.38
N GLN A 190 -15.47 -10.31 -10.46
CA GLN A 190 -16.42 -11.08 -9.65
C GLN A 190 -16.22 -10.81 -8.16
N ARG A 191 -14.97 -10.82 -7.68
CA ARG A 191 -14.67 -10.53 -6.27
C ARG A 191 -15.13 -9.13 -5.87
N LEU A 192 -14.94 -8.14 -6.73
CA LEU A 192 -15.34 -6.77 -6.45
C LEU A 192 -16.87 -6.65 -6.41
N GLU A 193 -17.58 -7.27 -7.34
CA GLU A 193 -19.05 -7.34 -7.35
C GLU A 193 -19.59 -8.03 -6.09
N ASP A 194 -18.99 -9.15 -5.69
CA ASP A 194 -19.35 -9.85 -4.46
C ASP A 194 -19.19 -8.93 -3.23
N LEU A 195 -18.08 -8.19 -3.15
CA LEU A 195 -17.83 -7.24 -2.05
C LEU A 195 -18.83 -6.08 -2.04
N LEU A 196 -19.25 -5.59 -3.21
CA LEU A 196 -20.27 -4.54 -3.33
C LEU A 196 -21.66 -5.05 -2.92
N CYS A 197 -22.00 -6.30 -3.23
CA CYS A 197 -23.27 -6.92 -2.82
C CYS A 197 -23.35 -7.22 -1.31
N ILE A 198 -22.22 -7.48 -0.64
CA ILE A 198 -22.17 -7.81 0.80
C ILE A 198 -22.45 -6.58 1.69
N GLU A 199 -22.35 -5.35 1.18
CA GLU A 199 -22.73 -4.15 1.95
C GLU A 199 -24.25 -4.12 2.25
N ASP A 200 -25.08 -4.89 1.54
CA ASP A 200 -26.56 -4.94 1.70
C ASP A 200 -27.13 -6.23 2.32
N GLU A 201 -26.40 -7.37 2.37
CA GLU A 201 -26.90 -8.65 2.94
C GLU A 201 -25.85 -9.47 3.72
N LYS A 202 -26.33 -10.33 4.64
CA LYS A 202 -25.50 -11.15 5.56
C LYS A 202 -24.47 -12.04 4.86
N TRP A 203 -23.24 -11.98 5.37
CA TRP A 203 -21.99 -12.70 5.06
C TRP A 203 -21.99 -14.23 4.85
N ASP A 204 -23.14 -14.93 4.86
CA ASP A 204 -23.16 -16.39 4.99
C ASP A 204 -22.78 -17.17 3.70
N ASP A 205 -22.66 -16.51 2.54
CA ASP A 205 -22.50 -17.18 1.24
C ASP A 205 -21.27 -16.72 0.41
N PHE A 206 -20.14 -16.34 1.02
CA PHE A 206 -18.90 -16.13 0.26
C PHE A 206 -18.43 -17.46 -0.36
N LYS A 207 -18.77 -17.67 -1.64
CA LYS A 207 -18.33 -18.82 -2.44
C LYS A 207 -16.99 -18.47 -3.10
N PRO A 208 -15.86 -19.03 -2.64
CA PRO A 208 -14.60 -18.84 -3.33
C PRO A 208 -14.69 -19.43 -4.75
N SER A 209 -14.51 -18.58 -5.76
CA SER A 209 -14.93 -18.82 -7.15
C SER A 209 -13.86 -19.41 -8.08
N SER A 210 -12.68 -19.78 -7.57
CA SER A 210 -11.53 -20.07 -8.44
C SER A 210 -11.25 -21.56 -8.61
N ASN A 211 -11.25 -21.97 -9.87
CA ASN A 211 -10.99 -23.32 -10.36
C ASN A 211 -9.49 -23.67 -10.19
N ILE A 212 -9.19 -24.70 -9.39
CA ILE A 212 -7.84 -25.28 -9.18
C ILE A 212 -7.05 -25.51 -10.49
N LYS A 213 -7.73 -25.73 -11.63
CA LYS A 213 -7.08 -25.93 -12.94
C LYS A 213 -6.25 -24.74 -13.43
N THR A 214 -6.41 -23.56 -12.84
CA THR A 214 -5.67 -22.34 -13.19
C THR A 214 -4.32 -22.21 -12.48
N ILE A 215 -3.97 -23.20 -11.66
CA ILE A 215 -2.73 -23.24 -10.89
C ILE A 215 -1.63 -23.97 -11.67
N GLU A 216 -0.50 -23.31 -11.84
CA GLU A 216 0.75 -23.90 -12.29
C GLU A 216 1.68 -24.10 -11.09
N ILE A 217 2.08 -25.34 -10.79
CA ILE A 217 3.06 -25.64 -9.73
C ILE A 217 4.46 -25.50 -10.31
N LEU A 218 5.27 -24.60 -9.76
CA LEU A 218 6.64 -24.38 -10.22
C LEU A 218 7.64 -25.23 -9.42
N LYS A 219 7.65 -25.08 -8.09
CA LYS A 219 8.67 -25.70 -7.23
C LYS A 219 8.13 -25.98 -5.82
N CYS A 220 8.54 -27.10 -5.23
CA CYS A 220 8.32 -27.34 -3.81
C CYS A 220 9.25 -26.46 -2.95
N ILE A 221 8.68 -25.67 -2.04
CA ILE A 221 9.44 -24.83 -1.10
C ILE A 221 9.77 -25.64 0.14
N THR A 222 8.76 -26.25 0.77
CA THR A 222 8.92 -27.04 2.00
C THR A 222 7.76 -28.01 2.21
N GLY A 223 8.01 -29.15 2.83
CA GLY A 223 6.99 -30.12 3.24
C GLY A 223 7.14 -30.46 4.71
N ARG A 224 6.04 -30.42 5.48
CA ARG A 224 5.97 -30.86 6.88
C ARG A 224 4.67 -31.62 7.14
N SER A 225 4.50 -32.11 8.36
CA SER A 225 3.35 -32.91 8.82
C SER A 225 1.98 -32.30 8.55
N TYR A 226 1.88 -30.97 8.40
CA TYR A 226 0.60 -30.25 8.20
C TYR A 226 0.37 -29.79 6.75
N GLY A 227 1.23 -30.20 5.82
CA GLY A 227 1.10 -29.88 4.41
C GLY A 227 2.42 -29.50 3.74
N THR A 228 2.33 -29.34 2.42
CA THR A 228 3.46 -28.99 1.56
C THR A 228 3.18 -27.65 0.89
N ILE A 229 4.14 -26.75 0.96
CA ILE A 229 4.08 -25.42 0.35
C ILE A 229 4.84 -25.44 -0.97
N TYR A 230 4.21 -24.93 -2.00
CA TYR A 230 4.74 -24.81 -3.35
C TYR A 230 4.82 -23.34 -3.75
N GLU A 231 5.88 -23.00 -4.49
CA GLU A 231 5.93 -21.85 -5.36
C GLU A 231 5.10 -22.20 -6.61
N SER A 232 4.15 -21.33 -6.94
CA SER A 232 3.16 -21.56 -7.97
C SER A 232 2.83 -20.27 -8.72
N LYS A 233 2.20 -20.40 -9.89
CA LYS A 233 1.48 -19.30 -10.52
C LYS A 233 -0.01 -19.60 -10.50
N TRP A 234 -0.81 -18.60 -10.17
CA TRP A 234 -2.26 -18.66 -10.25
C TRP A 234 -2.74 -17.47 -11.08
N LEU A 235 -3.38 -17.75 -12.21
CA LEU A 235 -3.80 -16.73 -13.19
C LEU A 235 -2.65 -15.79 -13.60
N GLY A 236 -1.45 -16.36 -13.82
CA GLY A 236 -0.24 -15.62 -14.16
C GLY A 236 0.54 -15.07 -12.95
N VAL A 237 -0.11 -14.92 -11.80
CA VAL A 237 0.47 -14.27 -10.61
C VAL A 237 1.27 -15.27 -9.77
N LEU A 238 2.50 -14.91 -9.43
CA LEU A 238 3.35 -15.71 -8.56
C LEU A 238 2.79 -15.75 -7.14
N CYS A 239 2.59 -16.94 -6.59
CA CYS A 239 1.99 -17.16 -5.27
C CYS A 239 2.59 -18.37 -4.57
N ALA A 240 2.28 -18.49 -3.27
CA ALA A 240 2.57 -19.68 -2.48
C ALA A 240 1.29 -20.49 -2.28
N ILE A 241 1.32 -21.78 -2.61
CA ILE A 241 0.17 -22.68 -2.46
C ILE A 241 0.48 -23.75 -1.44
N LYS A 242 -0.36 -23.84 -0.40
CA LYS A 242 -0.28 -24.87 0.63
C LYS A 242 -1.23 -26.01 0.27
N LYS A 243 -0.66 -27.17 -0.06
CA LYS A 243 -1.41 -28.43 -0.21
C LYS A 243 -1.50 -29.13 1.14
N MET A 244 -2.72 -29.39 1.59
CA MET A 244 -2.98 -30.07 2.87
C MET A 244 -3.63 -31.44 2.66
N ASP A 245 -3.51 -32.31 3.67
CA ASP A 245 -4.22 -33.58 3.70
C ASP A 245 -5.73 -33.36 3.84
N VAL A 246 -6.52 -34.11 3.07
CA VAL A 246 -8.00 -34.08 3.08
C VAL A 246 -8.55 -34.41 4.47
N ALA A 247 -7.86 -35.22 5.27
CA ALA A 247 -8.23 -35.52 6.65
C ALA A 247 -8.32 -34.27 7.54
N LEU A 248 -7.63 -33.18 7.18
CA LEU A 248 -7.61 -31.91 7.92
C LEU A 248 -8.61 -30.87 7.37
N ASN A 249 -9.49 -31.24 6.43
CA ASN A 249 -10.39 -30.31 5.72
C ASN A 249 -11.25 -29.44 6.65
N LYS A 250 -11.73 -29.97 7.78
CA LYS A 250 -12.52 -29.19 8.75
C LYS A 250 -11.72 -28.04 9.37
N PHE A 251 -10.45 -28.28 9.71
CA PHE A 251 -9.56 -27.25 10.24
C PHE A 251 -9.16 -26.25 9.15
N PHE A 252 -8.89 -26.76 7.95
CA PHE A 252 -8.57 -25.95 6.78
C PHE A 252 -9.69 -24.95 6.45
N LYS A 253 -10.94 -25.40 6.33
CA LYS A 253 -12.08 -24.50 6.05
C LYS A 253 -12.18 -23.37 7.08
N ARG A 254 -12.02 -23.69 8.37
CA ARG A 254 -12.08 -22.70 9.44
C ARG A 254 -10.92 -21.70 9.36
N GLU A 255 -9.69 -22.18 9.15
CA GLU A 255 -8.49 -21.34 8.98
C GLU A 255 -8.65 -20.41 7.78
N VAL A 256 -9.02 -20.96 6.63
CA VAL A 256 -9.24 -20.24 5.37
C VAL A 256 -10.33 -19.18 5.49
N THR A 257 -11.47 -19.48 6.09
CA THR A 257 -12.55 -18.50 6.28
C THR A 257 -12.07 -17.32 7.12
N ILE A 258 -11.28 -17.55 8.17
CA ILE A 258 -10.73 -16.46 8.99
C ILE A 258 -9.72 -15.65 8.17
N LEU A 259 -8.77 -16.31 7.50
CA LEU A 259 -7.69 -15.64 6.77
C LEU A 259 -8.17 -14.89 5.52
N ALA A 260 -9.15 -15.42 4.79
CA ALA A 260 -9.73 -14.78 3.62
C ALA A 260 -10.43 -13.46 3.96
N ASN A 261 -10.89 -13.32 5.20
CA ASN A 261 -11.54 -12.12 5.73
C ASN A 261 -10.56 -11.12 6.36
N LEU A 262 -9.27 -11.49 6.52
CA LEU A 262 -8.25 -10.59 7.01
C LEU A 262 -7.58 -9.86 5.84
N CYS A 263 -7.94 -8.58 5.69
CA CYS A 263 -7.39 -7.70 4.66
C CYS A 263 -6.59 -6.58 5.34
N HIS A 264 -5.28 -6.77 5.49
CA HIS A 264 -4.37 -5.77 6.04
C HIS A 264 -2.99 -5.88 5.37
N PRO A 265 -2.27 -4.76 5.15
CA PRO A 265 -0.92 -4.75 4.57
C PRO A 265 0.11 -5.59 5.32
N ASN A 266 -0.07 -5.68 6.63
CA ASN A 266 0.82 -6.42 7.53
C ASN A 266 0.43 -7.92 7.66
N PHE A 267 -0.62 -8.36 6.97
CA PHE A 267 -0.99 -9.78 6.86
C PHE A 267 -0.77 -10.27 5.44
N ALA A 268 -0.39 -11.53 5.30
CA ALA A 268 -0.34 -12.17 3.99
C ALA A 268 -1.76 -12.25 3.43
N LEU A 269 -1.97 -11.71 2.23
CA LEU A 269 -3.25 -11.84 1.55
C LEU A 269 -3.53 -13.32 1.28
N TYR A 270 -4.68 -13.78 1.78
CA TYR A 270 -5.12 -15.15 1.57
C TYR A 270 -6.19 -15.19 0.48
N ILE A 271 -5.88 -15.92 -0.59
CA ILE A 271 -6.82 -16.15 -1.69
C ILE A 271 -7.24 -17.62 -1.63
N THR A 272 -8.54 -17.84 -1.49
CA THR A 272 -9.11 -19.16 -1.39
C THR A 272 -9.36 -19.72 -2.79
N LEU A 273 -8.84 -20.91 -3.08
CA LEU A 273 -9.12 -21.69 -4.29
C LEU A 273 -9.86 -22.98 -3.87
N GLN A 274 -10.95 -23.36 -4.54
CA GLN A 274 -11.71 -24.59 -4.26
C GLN A 274 -11.56 -25.63 -5.37
#